data_AF-A0A7X6NJ71-F1
#
_entry.id   AF-A0A7X6NJ71-F1
#
_cell.length_a   1.000
_cell.length_b   1.000
_cell.length_c   1.000
_cell.angle_alpha   90.00
_cell.angle_beta   90.00
_cell.angle_gamma   90.00
#
_symmetry.space_group_name_H-M   'P 1'
#
loop_
_entity.id
_entity.type
_entity.pdbx_description
1 polymer ?
#
loop_
_entity_poly.entity_id
_entity_poly.type
_entity_poly.pdbx_seq_one_letter_code
_entity_poly.pdbx_strand_id
1 'polypeptide(L)'
;MSKILMKGNEAIAEAAIRSGCRLYFAYPITPQSELIEYMAKMMPKVNGTFIQAESEVAAINMVYGAAGSGKRVMTSSSSPGISLKMEGISYIAGAELPCVIVNVQRGGPGLGDI
;
A
#
# COMPACT_ATOMS: atom_id res chain seq x y z
N MET A 1 23.25 4.01 -15.60
CA MET A 1 21.92 4.59 -15.28
C MET A 1 22.10 6.06 -14.91
N SER A 2 21.25 6.95 -15.39
CA SER A 2 21.20 8.34 -14.91
C SER A 2 20.68 8.37 -13.47
N LYS A 3 21.22 9.27 -12.64
CA LYS A 3 20.72 9.50 -11.29
C LYS A 3 19.45 10.34 -11.36
N ILE A 4 18.43 9.95 -10.60
CA ILE A 4 17.15 10.66 -10.51
C ILE A 4 16.94 11.06 -9.05
N LEU A 5 16.62 12.32 -8.79
CA LEU A 5 16.18 12.78 -7.48
C LEU A 5 14.68 12.50 -7.35
N MET A 6 14.27 11.79 -6.29
CA MET A 6 12.90 11.32 -6.11
C MET A 6 12.55 11.32 -4.62
N LYS A 7 11.27 11.57 -4.30
CA LYS A 7 10.79 11.47 -2.90
C LYS A 7 10.77 10.01 -2.45
N GLY A 8 10.88 9.76 -1.14
CA GLY A 8 10.87 8.40 -0.58
C GLY A 8 9.60 7.61 -0.93
N ASN A 9 8.43 8.23 -0.81
CA ASN A 9 7.14 7.62 -1.16
C ASN A 9 7.07 7.21 -2.65
N GLU A 10 7.48 8.11 -3.54
CA GLU A 10 7.55 7.86 -4.99
C GLU A 10 8.54 6.73 -5.30
N ALA A 11 9.67 6.67 -4.57
CA ALA A 11 10.67 5.62 -4.74
C ALA A 11 10.13 4.23 -4.40
N ILE A 12 9.34 4.11 -3.33
CA ILE A 12 8.69 2.85 -2.95
C ILE A 12 7.69 2.43 -4.03
N ALA A 13 6.87 3.36 -4.50
CA ALA A 13 5.87 3.06 -5.53
C ALA A 13 6.51 2.64 -6.87
N GLU A 14 7.52 3.38 -7.33
CA GLU A 14 8.26 3.05 -8.55
C GLU A 14 8.97 1.69 -8.43
N ALA A 15 9.60 1.40 -7.29
CA ALA A 15 10.23 0.11 -7.05
C ALA A 15 9.23 -1.05 -7.11
N ALA A 16 8.03 -0.88 -6.53
CA ALA A 16 6.98 -1.89 -6.58
C ALA A 16 6.49 -2.14 -8.01
N ILE A 17 6.28 -1.08 -8.80
CA ILE A 17 5.87 -1.18 -10.20
C ILE A 17 6.92 -1.91 -11.04
N ARG A 18 8.20 -1.54 -10.89
CA ARG A 18 9.34 -2.21 -11.54
C ARG A 18 9.45 -3.68 -11.14
N SER A 19 9.09 -4.00 -9.90
CA SER A 19 9.05 -5.37 -9.38
C SER A 19 7.82 -6.17 -9.81
N GLY A 20 7.04 -5.66 -10.78
CA GLY A 20 5.88 -6.36 -11.34
C GLY A 20 4.59 -6.26 -10.51
N CYS A 21 4.51 -5.37 -9.53
CA CYS A 21 3.25 -5.13 -8.81
C CYS A 21 2.23 -4.47 -9.76
N ARG A 22 1.03 -5.02 -9.84
CA ARG A 22 -0.05 -4.54 -10.72
C ARG A 22 -1.37 -4.29 -10.00
N LEU A 23 -1.44 -4.61 -8.71
CA LEU A 23 -2.62 -4.36 -7.88
C LEU A 23 -2.20 -3.53 -6.68
N TYR A 24 -2.88 -2.42 -6.46
CA TYR A 24 -2.63 -1.53 -5.33
C TYR A 24 -3.96 -1.03 -4.76
N PHE A 25 -4.17 -1.29 -3.47
CA PHE A 25 -5.39 -0.89 -2.75
C PHE A 25 -5.00 -0.16 -1.47
N ALA A 26 -5.49 1.06 -1.27
CA ALA A 26 -5.15 1.85 -0.08
C ALA A 26 -6.21 2.88 0.26
N TYR A 27 -6.19 3.33 1.52
CA TYR A 27 -6.95 4.46 2.02
C TYR A 27 -5.97 5.61 2.32
N PRO A 28 -6.28 6.86 1.92
CA PRO A 28 -5.38 7.99 2.09
C PRO A 28 -5.17 8.37 3.56
N ILE A 29 -3.90 8.42 3.98
CA ILE A 29 -3.49 8.90 5.29
C ILE A 29 -2.10 9.57 5.22
N THR A 30 -1.94 10.75 5.82
CA THR A 30 -0.63 11.45 5.90
C THR A 30 0.32 10.68 6.81
N PRO A 31 1.63 10.54 6.49
CA PRO A 31 2.38 11.08 5.33
C PRO A 31 2.48 10.12 4.12
N GLN A 32 1.63 9.11 4.04
CA GLN A 32 1.64 8.10 2.99
C GLN A 32 0.99 8.58 1.66
N SER A 33 0.20 9.66 1.68
CA SER A 33 -0.63 10.11 0.55
C SER A 33 0.10 10.21 -0.79
N GLU A 34 1.34 10.69 -0.84
CA GLU A 34 2.11 10.82 -2.08
C GLU A 34 2.35 9.47 -2.78
N LEU A 35 2.40 8.37 -2.02
CA LEU A 35 2.50 7.01 -2.56
C LEU A 35 1.20 6.64 -3.31
N ILE A 36 0.03 6.98 -2.75
CA ILE A 36 -1.27 6.78 -3.41
C ILE A 36 -1.32 7.56 -4.71
N GLU A 37 -0.97 8.84 -4.67
CA GLU A 37 -1.00 9.71 -5.85
C GLU A 37 -0.12 9.17 -6.96
N TYR A 38 1.09 8.71 -6.62
CA TYR A 38 2.00 8.09 -7.57
C TYR A 38 1.40 6.81 -8.18
N MET A 39 0.86 5.91 -7.34
CA MET A 39 0.25 4.67 -7.81
C MET A 39 -0.98 4.92 -8.69
N ALA A 40 -1.85 5.85 -8.30
CA ALA A 40 -3.02 6.24 -9.09
C ALA A 40 -2.63 6.75 -10.48
N LYS A 41 -1.55 7.54 -10.57
CA LYS A 41 -1.01 8.06 -11.83
C LYS A 41 -0.36 6.98 -12.70
N MET A 42 0.31 6.00 -12.08
CA MET A 42 1.17 5.07 -12.81
C MET A 42 0.51 3.74 -13.13
N MET A 43 -0.42 3.24 -12.31
CA MET A 43 -1.09 1.95 -12.52
C MET A 43 -1.73 1.80 -13.91
N PRO A 44 -2.51 2.79 -14.43
CA PRO A 44 -3.09 2.68 -15.77
C PRO A 44 -2.04 2.56 -16.89
N LYS A 45 -0.84 3.12 -16.69
CA LYS A 45 0.25 3.10 -17.68
C LYS A 45 0.97 1.75 -17.76
N VAL A 46 0.80 0.90 -16.74
CA VAL A 46 1.44 -0.41 -16.64
C VAL A 46 0.44 -1.55 -16.69
N ASN A 47 -0.79 -1.28 -17.15
CA ASN A 47 -1.93 -2.21 -17.14
C ASN A 47 -2.20 -2.80 -15.75
N GLY A 48 -2.02 -1.98 -14.71
CA GLY A 48 -2.36 -2.30 -13.33
C GLY A 48 -3.67 -1.68 -12.90
N THR A 49 -4.15 -2.09 -11.73
CA THR A 49 -5.37 -1.59 -11.10
C THR A 49 -5.02 -0.89 -9.80
N PHE A 50 -5.47 0.35 -9.70
CA PHE A 50 -5.47 1.15 -8.47
C PHE A 50 -6.92 1.25 -7.98
N ILE A 51 -7.15 0.97 -6.69
CA ILE A 51 -8.43 1.27 -6.03
C ILE A 51 -8.15 2.07 -4.76
N GLN A 52 -8.75 3.26 -4.68
CA GLN A 52 -8.88 3.96 -3.42
C GLN A 52 -10.01 3.28 -2.64
N ALA A 53 -9.63 2.56 -1.58
CA ALA A 53 -10.58 1.92 -0.69
C ALA A 53 -11.29 2.98 0.17
N GLU A 54 -12.42 2.60 0.76
CA GLU A 54 -13.19 3.41 1.70
C GLU A 54 -12.60 3.44 3.12
N SER A 55 -11.76 2.45 3.45
CA SER A 55 -11.08 2.35 4.75
C SER A 55 -9.83 1.47 4.66
N GLU A 56 -8.98 1.52 5.69
CA GLU A 56 -7.84 0.62 5.80
C GLU A 56 -8.25 -0.85 5.93
N VAL A 57 -9.39 -1.12 6.59
CA VAL A 57 -9.99 -2.45 6.74
C VAL A 57 -10.40 -3.01 5.37
N ALA A 58 -11.06 -2.20 4.55
CA ALA A 58 -11.42 -2.60 3.20
C ALA A 58 -10.18 -2.85 2.34
N ALA A 59 -9.21 -1.93 2.38
CA ALA A 59 -7.97 -2.08 1.62
C ALA A 59 -7.21 -3.37 1.94
N ILE A 60 -7.08 -3.77 3.23
CA ILE A 60 -6.36 -5.01 3.56
C ILE A 60 -7.12 -6.27 3.15
N ASN A 61 -8.46 -6.26 3.20
CA ASN A 61 -9.27 -7.37 2.72
C ASN A 61 -9.24 -7.49 1.18
N MET A 62 -9.17 -6.37 0.45
CA MET A 62 -8.89 -6.39 -0.99
C MET A 62 -7.51 -6.99 -1.29
N VAL A 63 -6.48 -6.68 -0.48
CA VAL A 63 -5.15 -7.31 -0.60
C VAL A 63 -5.23 -8.82 -0.36
N TYR A 64 -5.93 -9.26 0.69
CA TYR A 64 -6.14 -10.68 0.98
C TYR A 64 -6.74 -11.41 -0.23
N GLY A 65 -7.83 -10.90 -0.81
CA GLY A 65 -8.46 -11.50 -1.99
C GLY A 65 -7.55 -11.53 -3.22
N ALA A 66 -6.84 -10.45 -3.50
CA ALA A 66 -5.91 -10.38 -4.62
C ALA A 66 -4.72 -11.34 -4.47
N ALA A 67 -4.13 -11.42 -3.27
CA ALA A 67 -3.05 -12.35 -2.98
C ALA A 67 -3.54 -13.81 -3.10
N GLY A 68 -4.75 -14.11 -2.60
CA GLY A 68 -5.39 -15.42 -2.75
C GLY A 68 -5.66 -15.82 -4.20
N SER A 69 -5.81 -14.85 -5.11
CA SER A 69 -5.93 -15.09 -6.56
C SER A 69 -4.58 -15.30 -7.28
N GLY A 70 -3.47 -15.37 -6.55
CA GLY A 70 -2.13 -15.57 -7.09
C GLY A 70 -1.52 -14.31 -7.74
N LYS A 71 -2.04 -13.12 -7.42
CA LYS A 71 -1.55 -11.85 -7.98
C LYS A 71 -0.62 -11.14 -7.00
N ARG A 72 0.44 -10.53 -7.54
CA ARG A 72 1.33 -9.65 -6.77
C ARG A 72 0.60 -8.35 -6.45
N VAL A 73 0.37 -8.13 -5.16
CA VAL A 73 -0.42 -7.01 -4.64
C VAL A 73 0.31 -6.35 -3.47
N MET A 74 0.06 -5.06 -3.30
CA MET A 74 0.50 -4.33 -2.13
C MET A 74 -0.55 -3.33 -1.63
N THR A 75 -0.36 -2.89 -0.39
CA THR A 75 -1.06 -1.74 0.20
C THR A 75 -0.04 -0.85 0.91
N SER A 76 -0.45 0.37 1.26
CA SER A 76 0.31 1.19 2.19
C SER A 76 -0.61 2.02 3.07
N SER A 77 -0.09 2.42 4.23
CA SER A 77 -0.79 3.23 5.22
C SER A 77 0.23 3.89 6.15
N SER A 78 -0.24 4.48 7.24
CA SER A 78 0.57 5.08 8.29
C SER A 78 0.00 4.73 9.66
N SER A 79 0.87 4.34 10.59
CA SER A 79 0.62 4.22 12.04
C SER A 79 -0.83 3.82 12.40
N PRO A 80 -1.82 4.72 12.70
CA PRO A 80 -3.20 4.31 12.99
C PRO A 80 -3.85 3.38 11.96
N GLY A 81 -3.60 3.64 10.68
CA GLY A 81 -4.16 2.83 9.62
C GLY A 81 -3.56 1.42 9.56
N ILE A 82 -2.34 1.22 10.07
CA ILE A 82 -1.80 -0.14 10.28
C ILE A 82 -2.55 -0.85 11.40
N SER A 83 -2.87 -0.16 12.50
CA SER A 83 -3.68 -0.73 13.58
C SER A 83 -5.03 -1.23 13.07
N LEU A 84 -5.68 -0.48 12.18
CA LEU A 84 -6.94 -0.89 11.53
C LEU A 84 -6.78 -2.09 10.58
N LYS A 85 -5.57 -2.36 10.08
CA LYS A 85 -5.29 -3.52 9.21
C LYS A 85 -4.96 -4.79 9.97
N MET A 86 -4.72 -4.73 11.28
CA MET A 86 -4.11 -5.83 12.05
C MET A 86 -4.85 -7.16 11.92
N GLU A 87 -6.19 -7.15 11.91
CA GLU A 87 -6.99 -8.36 11.68
C GLU A 87 -6.66 -8.97 10.31
N GLY A 88 -6.78 -8.18 9.24
CA GLY A 88 -6.45 -8.64 7.87
C GLY A 88 -5.01 -9.11 7.72
N ILE A 89 -4.04 -8.47 8.40
CA ILE A 89 -2.64 -8.90 8.42
C ILE A 89 -2.51 -10.29 9.06
N SER A 90 -3.19 -10.52 10.18
CA SER A 90 -3.21 -11.84 10.83
C SER A 90 -3.78 -12.92 9.92
N TYR A 91 -4.87 -12.62 9.19
CA TYR A 91 -5.48 -13.56 8.25
C TYR A 91 -4.58 -13.85 7.05
N ILE A 92 -3.94 -12.83 6.47
CA ILE A 92 -2.96 -12.98 5.37
C ILE A 92 -1.81 -13.89 5.80
N ALA A 93 -1.27 -13.69 7.01
CA ALA A 93 -0.19 -14.51 7.55
C ALA A 93 -0.64 -15.96 7.77
N GLY A 94 -1.82 -16.17 8.38
CA GLY A 94 -2.37 -17.51 8.63
C GLY A 94 -2.71 -18.28 7.34
N ALA A 95 -3.01 -17.59 6.25
CA ALA A 95 -3.26 -18.17 4.94
C ALA A 95 -2.00 -18.24 4.04
N GLU A 96 -0.83 -17.84 4.54
CA GLU A 96 0.45 -17.82 3.83
C GLU A 96 0.42 -17.04 2.50
N LEU A 97 -0.35 -15.95 2.46
CA LEU A 97 -0.58 -15.18 1.23
C LEU A 97 0.52 -14.11 1.03
N PRO A 98 1.23 -14.11 -0.12
CA PRO A 98 2.31 -13.16 -0.37
C PRO A 98 1.75 -11.77 -0.73
N CYS A 99 2.10 -10.76 0.08
CA CYS A 99 1.82 -9.36 -0.23
C CYS A 99 2.86 -8.43 0.42
N VAL A 100 2.83 -7.15 0.04
CA VAL A 100 3.65 -6.10 0.68
C VAL A 100 2.74 -5.08 1.35
N ILE A 101 3.03 -4.77 2.61
CA ILE A 101 2.35 -3.73 3.39
C ILE A 101 3.39 -2.69 3.78
N VAL A 102 3.25 -1.47 3.28
CA VAL A 102 4.16 -0.37 3.60
C VAL A 102 3.57 0.48 4.72
N ASN A 103 4.29 0.59 5.83
CA ASN A 103 3.98 1.52 6.91
C ASN A 103 4.87 2.76 6.77
N VAL A 104 4.31 3.87 6.29
CA VAL A 104 5.00 5.16 6.32
C VAL A 104 4.78 5.75 7.71
N GLN A 105 5.68 5.41 8.62
CA GLN A 105 5.52 5.70 10.05
C GLN A 105 5.40 7.21 10.31
N ARG A 106 4.44 7.57 11.16
CA ARG A 106 4.32 8.89 11.77
C ARG A 106 4.25 8.78 13.30
N GLY A 107 4.47 9.89 14.00
CA GLY A 107 4.39 9.96 15.46
C GLY A 107 3.05 9.46 16.01
N GLY A 108 3.09 8.81 17.17
CA GLY A 108 1.92 8.34 17.93
C GLY A 108 2.04 8.70 19.42
N PRO A 109 1.16 8.20 20.31
CA PRO A 109 0.06 7.27 20.05
C PRO A 109 -1.18 7.94 19.42
N GLY A 110 -2.17 7.14 19.02
CA GLY A 110 -3.41 7.68 18.45
C GLY A 110 -3.18 8.45 17.16
N LEU A 111 -3.79 9.63 17.01
CA LEU A 111 -3.67 10.45 15.79
C LEU A 111 -2.27 11.02 15.58
N GLY A 112 -1.47 11.13 16.64
CA GLY A 112 -0.12 11.71 16.64
C GLY A 112 0.08 12.68 17.80
N ASP A 113 1.25 13.33 17.83
CA ASP A 113 1.49 14.55 18.62
C ASP A 113 1.16 15.75 17.71
N ILE A 114 0.29 16.66 18.16
CA ILE A 114 -0.06 17.90 17.46
C ILE A 114 1.04 18.94 17.67
#